data_AF-A0A2E7A1Z3-F1
#
_entry.id   AF-A0A2E7A1Z3-F1
#
_cell.length_a   1.000
_cell.length_b   1.000
_cell.length_c   1.000
_cell.angle_alpha   90.00
_cell.angle_beta   90.00
_cell.angle_gamma   90.00
#
_symmetry.space_group_name_H-M   'P 1'
#
loop_
_entity.id
_entity.type
_entity.pdbx_description
1 polymer ?
#
loop_
_entity_poly.entity_id
_entity_poly.type
_entity_poly.pdbx_seq_one_letter_code
_entity_poly.pdbx_strand_id
1 'polypeptide(L)'
;MRHELSMAMGVAILATSSAFADVIHVPGDHPTITQAIASSADGDEIHIEAGTYYESNIYISSANLTISGATNGDGSPAVTIDGSGVSDILLAIGIVGSEGATVENIVFTGSVGNALWIYHMDPVIRNCVFAGIASEWVGAAIWSSDSEALIEDCRFVGNDAGDSGNILFNKSISGDNPGLLARNCSFEDNQGYAIAQIQFTSAGIQDCTFRNNTATAAISTFGSGGFVWVSDTLFCENEGAAIDGPWDDGGGNQFEDECPVGCLGDVSGDGAVNVTDLLAVISGWGDPYSVSDLLDVIAGWGACD
;
A
#
# COMPACT_ATOMS: atom_id res chain seq x y z
N MET A 1 61.96 37.59 -29.68
CA MET A 1 61.22 36.43 -30.24
C MET A 1 60.53 35.72 -29.09
N ARG A 2 59.25 36.03 -28.85
CA ARG A 2 58.39 35.25 -27.95
C ARG A 2 57.50 34.42 -28.86
N HIS A 3 57.57 33.09 -28.74
CA HIS A 3 56.68 32.16 -29.41
C HIS A 3 55.39 32.06 -28.58
N GLU A 4 54.26 32.44 -29.16
CA GLU A 4 52.95 32.13 -28.58
C GLU A 4 52.52 30.74 -29.04
N LEU A 5 52.30 29.85 -28.09
CA LEU A 5 51.69 28.53 -28.29
C LEU A 5 50.17 28.72 -28.28
N SER A 6 49.51 28.49 -29.41
CA SER A 6 48.06 28.45 -29.50
C SER A 6 47.57 27.09 -28.97
N MET A 7 46.90 27.09 -27.82
CA MET A 7 46.27 25.91 -27.21
C MET A 7 44.83 25.82 -27.72
N ALA A 8 44.56 24.90 -28.66
CA ALA A 8 43.22 24.62 -29.14
C ALA A 8 42.44 23.86 -28.05
N MET A 9 41.45 24.53 -27.45
CA MET A 9 40.54 23.94 -26.48
C MET A 9 39.46 23.15 -27.24
N GLY A 10 39.62 21.82 -27.31
CA GLY A 10 38.61 20.93 -27.87
C GLY A 10 37.40 20.85 -26.96
N VAL A 11 36.25 21.34 -27.44
CA VAL A 11 34.95 21.14 -26.77
C VAL A 11 34.55 19.69 -27.00
N ALA A 12 34.61 18.87 -25.94
CA ALA A 12 34.02 17.54 -25.94
C ALA A 12 32.50 17.69 -25.80
N ILE A 13 31.78 17.45 -26.89
CA ILE A 13 30.32 17.30 -26.85
C ILE A 13 30.04 15.93 -26.21
N LEU A 14 29.73 15.94 -24.92
CA LEU A 14 29.16 14.78 -24.23
C LEU A 14 27.76 14.59 -24.78
N ALA A 15 27.60 13.63 -25.70
CA ALA A 15 26.30 13.13 -26.07
C ALA A 15 25.73 12.39 -24.85
N THR A 16 24.85 13.04 -24.11
CA THR A 16 24.00 12.37 -23.13
C THR A 16 23.01 11.52 -23.92
N SER A 17 23.27 10.22 -24.04
CA SER A 17 22.23 9.28 -24.46
C SER A 17 21.13 9.33 -23.42
N SER A 18 19.91 9.72 -23.80
CA SER A 18 18.76 9.39 -22.97
C SER A 18 18.64 7.87 -23.01
N ALA A 19 18.96 7.19 -21.92
CA ALA A 19 18.51 5.82 -21.75
C ALA A 19 16.98 5.88 -21.69
N PHE A 20 16.32 5.05 -22.51
CA PHE A 20 14.89 4.81 -22.33
C PHE A 20 14.75 3.87 -21.12
N ALA A 21 13.65 4.01 -20.38
CA ALA A 21 13.28 3.05 -19.35
C ALA A 21 13.18 1.64 -19.96
N ASP A 22 13.92 0.69 -19.42
CA ASP A 22 13.86 -0.71 -19.82
C ASP A 22 12.91 -1.49 -18.89
N VAL A 23 12.33 -2.58 -19.42
CA VAL A 23 11.55 -3.54 -18.63
C VAL A 23 12.42 -4.78 -18.40
N ILE A 24 12.64 -5.13 -17.14
CA ILE A 24 13.46 -6.25 -16.68
C ILE A 24 12.53 -7.31 -16.08
N HIS A 25 12.46 -8.49 -16.68
CA HIS A 25 11.55 -9.55 -16.28
C HIS A 25 12.15 -10.46 -15.22
N VAL A 26 11.37 -10.82 -14.21
CA VAL A 26 11.72 -11.78 -13.16
C VAL A 26 10.71 -12.95 -13.19
N PRO A 27 11.12 -14.20 -13.46
CA PRO A 27 12.49 -14.69 -13.44
C PRO A 27 13.20 -14.68 -14.82
N GLY A 28 12.59 -14.09 -15.85
CA GLY A 28 13.00 -14.22 -17.26
C GLY A 28 14.43 -13.75 -17.55
N ASP A 29 14.74 -12.51 -17.17
CA ASP A 29 16.06 -11.88 -17.35
C ASP A 29 16.98 -12.12 -16.15
N HIS A 30 16.39 -12.09 -14.94
CA HIS A 30 17.09 -12.37 -13.69
C HIS A 30 16.29 -13.33 -12.83
N PRO A 31 16.92 -14.36 -12.21
CA PRO A 31 16.21 -15.35 -11.41
C PRO A 31 15.64 -14.80 -10.09
N THR A 32 16.05 -13.61 -9.66
CA THR A 32 15.60 -12.99 -8.41
C THR A 32 15.34 -11.50 -8.59
N ILE A 33 14.42 -10.96 -7.81
CA ILE A 33 14.06 -9.54 -7.78
C ILE A 33 15.28 -8.70 -7.39
N THR A 34 16.04 -9.15 -6.39
CA THR A 34 17.28 -8.48 -5.96
C THR A 34 18.29 -8.32 -7.10
N GLN A 35 18.43 -9.34 -7.95
CA GLN A 35 19.35 -9.29 -9.09
C GLN A 35 18.86 -8.37 -10.20
N ALA A 36 17.53 -8.32 -10.42
CA ALA A 36 16.93 -7.41 -11.38
C ALA A 36 17.08 -5.94 -10.96
N ILE A 37 16.88 -5.63 -9.67
CA ILE A 37 17.14 -4.28 -9.15
C ILE A 37 18.62 -3.91 -9.30
N ALA A 38 19.54 -4.85 -9.05
CA ALA A 38 20.97 -4.58 -9.18
C ALA A 38 21.43 -4.30 -10.63
N SER A 39 20.67 -4.72 -11.65
CA SER A 39 20.93 -4.43 -13.06
C SER A 39 20.17 -3.22 -13.60
N SER A 40 19.18 -2.72 -12.86
CA SER A 40 18.34 -1.58 -13.26
C SER A 40 19.05 -0.22 -13.19
N ALA A 41 18.56 0.69 -14.01
CA ALA A 41 18.86 2.12 -14.01
C ALA A 41 17.62 2.93 -13.59
N ASP A 42 17.82 4.24 -13.44
CA ASP A 42 16.74 5.16 -13.10
C ASP A 42 15.70 5.25 -14.22
N GLY A 43 14.43 5.04 -13.86
CA GLY A 43 13.28 4.98 -14.75
C GLY A 43 12.83 3.57 -15.15
N ASP A 44 13.61 2.53 -14.84
CA ASP A 44 13.31 1.16 -15.27
C ASP A 44 12.11 0.55 -14.52
N GLU A 45 11.56 -0.50 -15.13
CA GLU A 45 10.52 -1.35 -14.56
C GLU A 45 11.05 -2.76 -14.31
N ILE A 46 10.89 -3.27 -13.09
CA ILE A 46 11.04 -4.68 -12.76
C ILE A 46 9.66 -5.33 -12.83
N HIS A 47 9.40 -6.09 -13.88
CA HIS A 47 8.17 -6.86 -14.04
C HIS A 47 8.34 -8.27 -13.46
N ILE A 48 7.56 -8.62 -12.44
CA ILE A 48 7.62 -9.92 -11.77
C ILE A 48 6.48 -10.81 -12.28
N GLU A 49 6.82 -11.95 -12.87
CA GLU A 49 5.85 -12.95 -13.32
C GLU A 49 5.10 -13.60 -12.15
N ALA A 50 3.91 -14.15 -12.41
CA ALA A 50 3.09 -14.78 -11.38
C ALA A 50 3.84 -15.93 -10.66
N GLY A 51 3.78 -15.95 -9.33
CA GLY A 51 4.46 -16.95 -8.52
C GLY A 51 4.83 -16.49 -7.12
N THR A 52 5.43 -17.39 -6.35
CA THR A 52 5.95 -17.12 -5.00
C THR A 52 7.47 -17.01 -5.02
N TYR A 53 7.97 -15.91 -4.51
CA TYR A 53 9.38 -15.53 -4.45
C TYR A 53 9.82 -15.48 -2.99
N TYR A 54 10.69 -16.42 -2.61
CA TYR A 54 11.27 -16.48 -1.28
C TYR A 54 12.49 -15.56 -1.20
N GLU A 55 12.24 -14.25 -1.14
CA GLU A 55 13.25 -13.21 -1.05
C GLU A 55 12.96 -12.26 0.10
N SER A 56 14.02 -11.68 0.64
CA SER A 56 13.95 -10.64 1.66
C SER A 56 15.18 -9.75 1.57
N ASN A 57 15.21 -8.66 2.36
CA ASN A 57 16.28 -7.66 2.27
C ASN A 57 16.47 -7.12 0.84
N ILE A 58 15.35 -6.90 0.15
CA ILE A 58 15.32 -6.25 -1.15
C ILE A 58 15.45 -4.74 -0.91
N TYR A 59 16.33 -4.06 -1.63
CA TYR A 59 16.59 -2.62 -1.45
C TYR A 59 16.40 -1.87 -2.77
N ILE A 60 15.46 -0.93 -2.81
CA ILE A 60 15.34 0.00 -3.93
C ILE A 60 16.40 1.08 -3.79
N SER A 61 17.29 1.16 -4.78
CA SER A 61 18.45 2.08 -4.78
C SER A 61 18.43 3.10 -5.93
N SER A 62 17.37 3.09 -6.75
CA SER A 62 17.07 4.11 -7.76
C SER A 62 15.94 5.02 -7.31
N ALA A 63 16.04 6.30 -7.66
CA ALA A 63 15.10 7.33 -7.30
C ALA A 63 13.72 7.09 -7.92
N ASN A 64 13.69 6.56 -9.15
CA ASN A 64 12.51 6.31 -9.95
C ASN A 64 12.53 4.87 -10.50
N LEU A 65 12.22 3.89 -9.66
CA LEU A 65 12.11 2.49 -10.07
C LEU A 65 10.65 2.02 -9.91
N THR A 66 10.15 1.27 -10.88
CA THR A 66 8.86 0.58 -10.75
C THR A 66 9.09 -0.91 -10.48
N ILE A 67 8.47 -1.46 -9.44
CA ILE A 67 8.39 -2.90 -9.19
C ILE A 67 6.92 -3.28 -9.33
N SER A 68 6.59 -4.00 -10.41
CA SER A 68 5.21 -4.39 -10.72
C SER A 68 5.09 -5.92 -10.76
N GLY A 69 4.17 -6.46 -9.97
CA GLY A 69 3.80 -7.87 -10.04
C GLY A 69 2.76 -8.15 -11.13
N ALA A 70 2.82 -9.34 -11.72
CA ALA A 70 1.72 -9.86 -12.53
C ALA A 70 0.42 -9.94 -11.72
N THR A 71 -0.71 -9.74 -12.38
CA THR A 71 -2.05 -9.82 -11.80
C THR A 71 -2.82 -11.06 -12.28
N ASN A 72 -3.79 -11.48 -11.48
CA ASN A 72 -4.81 -12.44 -11.89
C ASN A 72 -5.81 -11.76 -12.85
N GLY A 73 -6.71 -12.55 -13.44
CA GLY A 73 -7.71 -12.03 -14.39
C GLY A 73 -8.70 -11.02 -13.81
N ASP A 74 -8.81 -10.94 -12.49
CA ASP A 74 -9.65 -9.98 -11.75
C ASP A 74 -8.87 -8.72 -11.29
N GLY A 75 -7.58 -8.61 -11.63
CA GLY A 75 -6.71 -7.51 -11.21
C GLY A 75 -6.03 -7.70 -9.86
N SER A 76 -6.37 -8.75 -9.09
CA SER A 76 -5.68 -9.04 -7.83
C SER A 76 -4.22 -9.47 -8.06
N PRO A 77 -3.31 -9.23 -7.11
CA PRO A 77 -1.92 -9.68 -7.20
C PRO A 77 -1.77 -11.19 -7.45
N ALA A 78 -0.96 -11.56 -8.45
CA ALA A 78 -0.57 -12.96 -8.70
C ALA A 78 0.87 -13.27 -8.25
N VAL A 79 1.56 -12.27 -7.68
CA VAL A 79 2.92 -12.37 -7.16
C VAL A 79 2.89 -12.36 -5.64
N THR A 80 3.64 -13.26 -5.01
CA THR A 80 3.87 -13.27 -3.57
C THR A 80 5.36 -13.14 -3.27
N ILE A 81 5.75 -12.17 -2.45
CA ILE A 81 7.06 -12.08 -1.82
C ILE A 81 6.93 -12.61 -0.39
N ASP A 82 7.60 -13.72 -0.10
CA ASP A 82 7.48 -14.47 1.16
C ASP A 82 8.82 -14.51 1.93
N GLY A 83 8.85 -13.87 3.10
CA GLY A 83 10.01 -13.86 3.99
C GLY A 83 10.32 -15.17 4.71
N SER A 84 9.51 -16.22 4.50
CA SER A 84 9.65 -17.56 5.06
C SER A 84 9.62 -17.63 6.60
N GLY A 85 9.14 -16.59 7.27
CA GLY A 85 9.11 -16.48 8.72
C GLY A 85 10.49 -16.26 9.36
N VAL A 86 11.47 -15.77 8.60
CA VAL A 86 12.85 -15.59 9.09
C VAL A 86 13.43 -14.18 8.90
N SER A 87 12.74 -13.30 8.15
CA SER A 87 13.27 -11.97 7.82
C SER A 87 12.49 -10.83 8.47
N ASP A 88 13.22 -9.89 9.07
CA ASP A 88 12.64 -8.69 9.70
C ASP A 88 12.13 -7.66 8.68
N ILE A 89 12.65 -7.69 7.45
CA ILE A 89 12.30 -6.78 6.35
C ILE A 89 12.25 -7.56 5.04
N LEU A 90 11.21 -7.35 4.21
CA LEU A 90 11.15 -7.89 2.85
C LEU A 90 11.69 -6.88 1.84
N LEU A 91 11.15 -5.66 1.86
CA LEU A 91 11.48 -4.59 0.94
C LEU A 91 11.75 -3.28 1.68
N ALA A 92 12.91 -2.69 1.44
CA ALA A 92 13.26 -1.37 1.93
C ALA A 92 13.34 -0.36 0.78
N ILE A 93 12.72 0.79 0.99
CA ILE A 93 12.62 1.90 0.06
C ILE A 93 13.16 3.14 0.78
N GLY A 94 14.29 3.67 0.32
CA GLY A 94 14.83 4.85 0.96
C GLY A 94 16.00 5.47 0.24
N ILE A 95 15.72 6.60 -0.42
CA ILE A 95 16.71 7.46 -1.05
C ILE A 95 16.34 8.89 -0.69
N VAL A 96 17.16 9.50 0.16
CA VAL A 96 16.91 10.84 0.69
C VAL A 96 16.69 11.84 -0.44
N GLY A 97 15.49 12.44 -0.46
CA GLY A 97 15.14 13.53 -1.38
C GLY A 97 14.67 13.06 -2.77
N SER A 98 14.27 11.79 -2.91
CA SER A 98 13.61 11.28 -4.12
C SER A 98 12.09 11.36 -4.02
N GLU A 99 11.43 11.70 -5.13
CA GLU A 99 9.96 11.70 -5.29
C GLU A 99 9.33 10.29 -5.32
N GLY A 100 10.14 9.23 -5.20
CA GLY A 100 9.64 7.90 -4.86
C GLY A 100 9.68 6.84 -5.97
N ALA A 101 9.67 5.60 -5.53
CA ALA A 101 9.55 4.40 -6.36
C ALA A 101 8.08 3.96 -6.39
N THR A 102 7.69 3.17 -7.38
CA THR A 102 6.38 2.53 -7.40
C THR A 102 6.54 1.05 -7.06
N VAL A 103 5.70 0.55 -6.16
CA VAL A 103 5.58 -0.88 -5.85
C VAL A 103 4.12 -1.26 -5.97
N GLU A 104 3.80 -2.21 -6.83
CA GLU A 104 2.41 -2.56 -7.09
C GLU A 104 2.18 -4.03 -7.41
N ASN A 105 0.93 -4.48 -7.18
CA ASN A 105 0.44 -5.80 -7.56
C ASN A 105 1.16 -6.96 -6.84
N ILE A 106 1.51 -6.79 -5.56
CA ILE A 106 2.28 -7.77 -4.78
C ILE A 106 1.58 -8.17 -3.49
N VAL A 107 1.58 -9.47 -3.19
CA VAL A 107 1.30 -10.00 -1.85
C VAL A 107 2.61 -10.07 -1.04
N PHE A 108 2.64 -9.44 0.12
CA PHE A 108 3.72 -9.54 1.10
C PHE A 108 3.31 -10.41 2.29
N THR A 109 4.12 -11.41 2.62
CA THR A 109 3.87 -12.32 3.74
C THR A 109 5.16 -12.88 4.33
N GLY A 110 5.06 -13.58 5.46
CA GLY A 110 6.18 -14.33 6.05
C GLY A 110 7.32 -13.45 6.59
N SER A 111 7.10 -12.16 6.84
CA SER A 111 8.04 -11.35 7.62
C SER A 111 7.84 -11.60 9.13
N VAL A 112 8.90 -11.43 9.91
CA VAL A 112 8.87 -11.42 11.40
C VAL A 112 9.09 -10.01 11.98
N GLY A 113 9.15 -9.01 11.12
CA GLY A 113 9.18 -7.59 11.44
C GLY A 113 8.24 -6.83 10.51
N ASN A 114 8.72 -5.78 9.85
CA ASN A 114 7.92 -5.03 8.88
C ASN A 114 8.12 -5.61 7.48
N ALA A 115 7.06 -5.89 6.73
CA ALA A 115 7.22 -6.25 5.32
C ALA A 115 7.92 -5.13 4.52
N LEU A 116 7.48 -3.89 4.70
CA LEU A 116 8.01 -2.71 4.01
C LEU A 116 8.61 -1.71 5.00
N TRP A 117 9.80 -1.19 4.66
CA TRP A 117 10.40 -0.06 5.36
C TRP A 117 10.61 1.10 4.39
N ILE A 118 9.94 2.22 4.64
CA ILE A 118 10.01 3.46 3.87
C ILE A 118 10.74 4.54 4.68
N TYR A 119 11.77 5.16 4.10
CA TYR A 119 12.58 6.16 4.80
C TYR A 119 13.07 7.28 3.87
N HIS A 120 12.71 8.53 4.20
CA HIS A 120 13.12 9.74 3.45
C HIS A 120 12.80 9.71 1.95
N MET A 121 11.67 9.11 1.57
CA MET A 121 11.26 8.94 0.19
C MET A 121 9.73 8.82 0.09
N ASP A 122 9.15 9.27 -1.02
CA ASP A 122 7.70 9.41 -1.16
C ASP A 122 7.11 8.38 -2.16
N PRO A 123 7.25 7.06 -1.93
CA PRO A 123 6.83 6.05 -2.90
C PRO A 123 5.31 5.95 -3.05
N VAL A 124 4.91 5.35 -4.17
CA VAL A 124 3.54 4.89 -4.38
C VAL A 124 3.48 3.38 -4.18
N ILE A 125 2.65 2.93 -3.24
CA ILE A 125 2.36 1.52 -2.99
C ILE A 125 0.91 1.28 -3.39
N ARG A 126 0.68 0.47 -4.43
CA ARG A 126 -0.65 0.29 -5.02
C ARG A 126 -1.04 -1.17 -5.15
N ASN A 127 -2.31 -1.51 -4.94
CA ASN A 127 -2.84 -2.86 -5.19
C ASN A 127 -1.96 -3.95 -4.55
N CYS A 128 -1.55 -3.72 -3.31
CA CYS A 128 -0.70 -4.65 -2.55
C CYS A 128 -1.49 -5.27 -1.40
N VAL A 129 -1.14 -6.50 -1.06
CA VAL A 129 -1.76 -7.24 0.04
C VAL A 129 -0.71 -7.59 1.08
N PHE A 130 -0.88 -7.12 2.31
CA PHE A 130 -0.05 -7.45 3.47
C PHE A 130 -0.81 -8.46 4.33
N ALA A 131 -0.39 -9.72 4.32
CA ALA A 131 -1.20 -10.80 4.87
C ALA A 131 -0.42 -11.70 5.84
N GLY A 132 -1.00 -11.92 7.03
CA GLY A 132 -0.52 -12.90 8.00
C GLY A 132 0.89 -12.60 8.52
N ILE A 133 1.29 -11.32 8.56
CA ILE A 133 2.60 -10.93 9.05
C ILE A 133 2.53 -10.85 10.57
N ALA A 134 3.26 -11.73 11.25
CA ALA A 134 3.35 -11.79 12.70
C ALA A 134 4.72 -11.26 13.13
N SER A 135 4.75 -10.02 13.64
CA SER A 135 5.96 -9.38 14.11
C SER A 135 6.25 -9.75 15.56
N GLU A 136 7.49 -10.14 15.87
CA GLU A 136 7.96 -10.26 17.26
C GLU A 136 8.26 -8.89 17.90
N TRP A 137 8.23 -7.83 17.10
CA TRP A 137 8.50 -6.44 17.46
C TRP A 137 7.22 -5.57 17.42
N VAL A 138 7.39 -4.25 17.47
CA VAL A 138 6.30 -3.25 17.48
C VAL A 138 5.91 -2.83 16.05
N GLY A 139 5.90 -3.71 15.04
CA GLY A 139 5.50 -3.34 13.67
C GLY A 139 5.45 -4.50 12.68
N ALA A 140 4.33 -4.68 11.97
CA ALA A 140 4.08 -5.84 11.10
C ALA A 140 4.11 -5.55 9.58
N ALA A 141 3.40 -4.55 9.06
CA ALA A 141 3.27 -4.37 7.61
C ALA A 141 4.20 -3.28 7.06
N ILE A 142 3.99 -2.03 7.45
CA ILE A 142 4.71 -0.89 6.89
C ILE A 142 5.27 -0.02 8.01
N TRP A 143 6.57 0.26 7.94
CA TRP A 143 7.20 1.32 8.71
C TRP A 143 7.55 2.50 7.80
N SER A 144 6.89 3.64 7.99
CA SER A 144 7.17 4.89 7.28
C SER A 144 7.78 5.94 8.21
N SER A 145 8.87 6.58 7.77
CA SER A 145 9.50 7.67 8.51
C SER A 145 9.98 8.76 7.56
N ASP A 146 9.58 9.99 7.87
CA ASP A 146 9.98 11.20 7.14
C ASP A 146 9.69 11.09 5.64
N SER A 147 8.48 10.62 5.32
CA SER A 147 8.05 10.20 3.99
C SER A 147 6.57 10.56 3.77
N GLU A 148 6.23 10.95 2.55
CA GLU A 148 4.88 11.31 2.10
C GLU A 148 4.27 10.19 1.22
N ALA A 149 4.48 8.94 1.64
CA ALA A 149 4.09 7.76 0.86
C ALA A 149 2.59 7.73 0.55
N LEU A 150 2.25 7.40 -0.69
CA LEU A 150 0.89 7.13 -1.10
C LEU A 150 0.63 5.62 -1.04
N ILE A 151 -0.28 5.20 -0.16
CA ILE A 151 -0.71 3.81 -0.02
C ILE A 151 -2.14 3.73 -0.55
N GLU A 152 -2.34 3.10 -1.70
CA GLU A 152 -3.65 3.08 -2.37
C GLU A 152 -4.07 1.68 -2.82
N ASP A 153 -5.37 1.41 -2.72
CA ASP A 153 -5.95 0.12 -3.13
C ASP A 153 -5.29 -1.08 -2.42
N CYS A 154 -4.81 -0.89 -1.19
CA CYS A 154 -4.06 -1.91 -0.45
C CYS A 154 -4.92 -2.61 0.62
N ARG A 155 -4.62 -3.88 0.88
CA ARG A 155 -5.28 -4.67 1.93
C ARG A 155 -4.29 -5.12 3.00
N PHE A 156 -4.64 -4.93 4.27
CA PHE A 156 -3.89 -5.37 5.44
C PHE A 156 -4.73 -6.38 6.21
N VAL A 157 -4.41 -7.67 6.12
CA VAL A 157 -5.29 -8.75 6.58
C VAL A 157 -4.57 -9.69 7.55
N GLY A 158 -5.14 -9.88 8.73
CA GLY A 158 -4.66 -10.90 9.68
C GLY A 158 -3.23 -10.68 10.16
N ASN A 159 -2.76 -9.43 10.20
CA ASN A 159 -1.42 -9.12 10.69
C ASN A 159 -1.44 -8.99 12.22
N ASP A 160 -0.35 -9.39 12.86
CA ASP A 160 -0.21 -9.41 14.31
C ASP A 160 1.08 -8.68 14.72
N ALA A 161 0.94 -7.52 15.35
CA ALA A 161 2.01 -6.77 15.97
C ALA A 161 1.91 -6.75 17.51
N GLY A 162 1.00 -7.54 18.08
CA GLY A 162 0.63 -7.52 19.50
C GLY A 162 -0.14 -6.26 19.94
N ASP A 163 -0.57 -6.26 21.21
CA ASP A 163 -1.53 -5.29 21.77
C ASP A 163 -1.11 -3.81 21.70
N SER A 164 0.17 -3.53 21.47
CA SER A 164 0.71 -2.15 21.37
C SER A 164 1.56 -1.95 20.12
N GLY A 165 1.58 -2.93 19.22
CA GLY A 165 2.24 -2.81 17.92
C GLY A 165 1.40 -2.04 16.92
N ASN A 166 1.93 -1.95 15.71
CA ASN A 166 1.28 -1.28 14.60
C ASN A 166 1.35 -2.14 13.34
N ILE A 167 0.30 -2.06 12.53
CA ILE A 167 0.31 -2.66 11.21
C ILE A 167 0.97 -1.70 10.24
N LEU A 168 0.52 -0.44 10.25
CA LEU A 168 1.12 0.65 9.53
C LEU A 168 1.57 1.74 10.52
N PHE A 169 2.84 2.10 10.46
CA PHE A 169 3.46 3.11 11.30
C PHE A 169 3.91 4.32 10.51
N ASN A 170 3.64 5.51 11.03
CA ASN A 170 4.08 6.77 10.44
C ASN A 170 4.72 7.70 11.48
N LYS A 171 5.85 8.31 11.12
CA LYS A 171 6.43 9.41 11.90
C LYS A 171 7.19 10.43 11.06
N SER A 172 7.35 11.64 11.60
CA SER A 172 8.34 12.58 11.09
C SER A 172 9.06 13.34 12.21
N ILE A 173 10.28 13.78 11.92
CA ILE A 173 11.04 14.72 12.73
C ILE A 173 10.79 16.19 12.34
N SER A 174 10.05 16.46 11.25
CA SER A 174 9.78 17.80 10.71
C SER A 174 8.32 18.20 10.89
N GLY A 175 8.07 19.38 11.47
CA GLY A 175 6.73 19.94 11.77
C GLY A 175 5.78 20.11 10.58
N ASP A 176 6.33 20.16 9.36
CA ASP A 176 5.59 20.49 8.14
C ASP A 176 5.40 19.28 7.21
N ASN A 177 5.67 18.05 7.67
CA ASN A 177 5.53 16.85 6.86
C ASN A 177 4.04 16.40 6.83
N PRO A 178 3.41 16.30 5.65
CA PRO A 178 2.03 15.85 5.54
C PRO A 178 1.85 14.38 5.94
N GLY A 179 2.93 13.60 6.02
CA GLY A 179 2.88 12.17 6.30
C GLY A 179 2.33 11.38 5.12
N LEU A 180 2.06 10.11 5.35
CA LEU A 180 1.46 9.24 4.34
C LEU A 180 -0.01 9.56 4.07
N LEU A 181 -0.49 9.13 2.90
CA LEU A 181 -1.91 9.10 2.55
C LEU A 181 -2.32 7.65 2.30
N ALA A 182 -3.23 7.12 3.11
CA ALA A 182 -3.90 5.85 2.86
C ALA A 182 -5.24 6.12 2.18
N ARG A 183 -5.45 5.56 0.98
CA ARG A 183 -6.69 5.73 0.20
C ARG A 183 -7.23 4.43 -0.33
N ASN A 184 -8.53 4.20 -0.19
CA ASN A 184 -9.17 2.97 -0.68
C ASN A 184 -8.48 1.71 -0.12
N CYS A 185 -8.10 1.76 1.16
CA CYS A 185 -7.40 0.67 1.84
C CYS A 185 -8.34 -0.06 2.80
N SER A 186 -8.11 -1.35 3.00
CA SER A 186 -8.79 -2.12 4.04
C SER A 186 -7.83 -2.68 5.09
N PHE A 187 -8.23 -2.60 6.35
CA PHE A 187 -7.54 -3.15 7.52
C PHE A 187 -8.49 -4.13 8.20
N GLU A 188 -8.26 -5.43 7.99
CA GLU A 188 -9.16 -6.51 8.36
C GLU A 188 -8.47 -7.50 9.30
N ASP A 189 -9.14 -7.85 10.41
CA ASP A 189 -8.73 -8.92 11.33
C ASP A 189 -7.31 -8.76 11.91
N ASN A 190 -6.83 -7.52 12.10
CA ASN A 190 -5.46 -7.29 12.60
C ASN A 190 -5.40 -7.16 14.13
N GLN A 191 -4.30 -7.65 14.71
CA GLN A 191 -3.92 -7.42 16.10
C GLN A 191 -2.81 -6.37 16.18
N GLY A 192 -3.10 -5.28 16.89
CA GLY A 192 -2.27 -4.07 16.93
C GLY A 192 -2.98 -2.87 16.28
N TYR A 193 -2.47 -1.67 16.51
CA TYR A 193 -3.05 -0.47 15.89
C TYR A 193 -2.96 -0.63 14.37
N ALA A 194 -4.08 -0.63 13.67
CA ALA A 194 -4.10 -0.71 12.21
C ALA A 194 -3.25 0.43 11.63
N ILE A 195 -3.39 1.64 12.21
CA ILE A 195 -2.50 2.76 11.94
C ILE A 195 -2.04 3.38 13.26
N ALA A 196 -0.72 3.53 13.41
CA ALA A 196 -0.12 4.31 14.48
C ALA A 196 0.66 5.49 13.90
N GLN A 197 0.32 6.70 14.35
CA GLN A 197 1.03 7.91 13.96
C GLN A 197 1.71 8.58 15.15
N ILE A 198 2.98 8.94 14.96
CA ILE A 198 3.79 9.62 15.98
C ILE A 198 4.45 10.87 15.40
N GLN A 199 4.33 11.99 16.13
CA GLN A 199 5.12 13.22 15.93
C GLN A 199 5.01 13.88 14.54
N PHE A 200 4.62 15.16 14.53
CA PHE A 200 4.80 16.10 13.41
C PHE A 200 4.35 15.60 12.01
N THR A 201 3.32 14.75 11.96
CA THR A 201 2.76 14.20 10.72
C THR A 201 1.26 14.44 10.69
N SER A 202 0.72 14.61 9.49
CA SER A 202 -0.71 14.89 9.26
C SER A 202 -1.34 13.89 8.31
N ALA A 203 -1.12 12.59 8.56
CA ALA A 203 -1.52 11.54 7.61
C ALA A 203 -3.00 11.60 7.27
N GLY A 204 -3.29 11.45 5.98
CA GLY A 204 -4.65 11.39 5.46
C GLY A 204 -5.13 9.96 5.35
N ILE A 205 -6.33 9.69 5.82
CA ILE A 205 -7.02 8.41 5.72
C ILE A 205 -8.34 8.67 4.99
N GLN A 206 -8.50 8.07 3.81
CA GLN A 206 -9.62 8.38 2.92
C GLN A 206 -10.17 7.11 2.30
N ASP A 207 -11.49 7.00 2.18
CA ASP A 207 -12.16 5.86 1.53
C ASP A 207 -11.72 4.50 2.12
N CYS A 208 -11.39 4.45 3.42
CA CYS A 208 -10.82 3.26 4.04
C CYS A 208 -11.87 2.44 4.79
N THR A 209 -11.57 1.17 5.04
CA THR A 209 -12.37 0.31 5.93
C THR A 209 -11.49 -0.30 7.01
N PHE A 210 -11.91 -0.16 8.26
CA PHE A 210 -11.31 -0.81 9.43
C PHE A 210 -12.31 -1.78 10.01
N ARG A 211 -12.02 -3.08 9.89
CA ARG A 211 -12.91 -4.17 10.30
C ARG A 211 -12.22 -5.18 11.21
N ASN A 212 -12.90 -5.61 12.28
CA ASN A 212 -12.45 -6.71 13.15
C ASN A 212 -11.03 -6.54 13.72
N ASN A 213 -10.56 -5.31 13.90
CA ASN A 213 -9.24 -5.08 14.50
C ASN A 213 -9.34 -5.12 16.04
N THR A 214 -8.36 -5.75 16.70
CA THR A 214 -8.45 -6.12 18.12
C THR A 214 -7.64 -5.22 19.06
N ALA A 215 -6.96 -4.19 18.54
CA ALA A 215 -6.28 -3.22 19.40
C ALA A 215 -7.25 -2.30 20.14
N THR A 216 -6.74 -1.58 21.15
CA THR A 216 -7.53 -0.61 21.93
C THR A 216 -8.04 0.57 21.10
N ALA A 217 -7.45 0.80 19.92
CA ALA A 217 -8.03 1.62 18.86
C ALA A 217 -7.63 1.10 17.47
N ALA A 218 -8.43 1.37 16.44
CA ALA A 218 -8.04 1.07 15.05
C ALA A 218 -6.93 2.04 14.59
N ILE A 219 -7.11 3.34 14.84
CA ILE A 219 -6.09 4.37 14.59
C ILE A 219 -5.64 4.96 15.92
N SER A 220 -4.34 5.05 16.15
CA SER A 220 -3.77 5.73 17.32
C SER A 220 -2.82 6.85 16.91
N THR A 221 -3.00 8.01 17.50
CA THR A 221 -2.19 9.21 17.28
C THR A 221 -1.59 9.68 18.59
N PHE A 222 -0.27 9.77 18.66
CA PHE A 222 0.43 10.12 19.89
C PHE A 222 1.73 10.90 19.65
N GLY A 223 2.29 11.48 20.72
CA GLY A 223 3.44 12.38 20.62
C GLY A 223 3.08 13.81 20.22
N SER A 224 4.08 14.65 20.02
CA SER A 224 3.88 16.09 19.80
C SER A 224 3.57 16.43 18.34
N GLY A 225 2.43 17.08 18.10
CA GLY A 225 2.12 17.73 16.82
C GLY A 225 1.67 16.81 15.69
N GLY A 226 1.36 15.54 15.96
CA GLY A 226 0.74 14.65 14.98
C GLY A 226 -0.79 14.63 15.13
N PHE A 227 -1.51 14.58 14.01
CA PHE A 227 -2.96 14.34 13.94
C PHE A 227 -3.29 13.59 12.65
N VAL A 228 -4.38 12.84 12.60
CA VAL A 228 -4.84 12.24 11.34
C VAL A 228 -6.04 13.01 10.79
N TRP A 229 -6.10 13.17 9.48
CA TRP A 229 -7.31 13.62 8.81
C TRP A 229 -8.03 12.41 8.25
N VAL A 230 -9.31 12.22 8.61
CA VAL A 230 -10.07 11.02 8.24
C VAL A 230 -11.33 11.41 7.51
N SER A 231 -11.60 10.82 6.35
CA SER A 231 -12.81 11.04 5.56
C SER A 231 -13.31 9.77 4.90
N ASP A 232 -14.62 9.71 4.65
CA ASP A 232 -15.27 8.64 3.88
C ASP A 232 -14.86 7.22 4.33
N THR A 233 -14.60 7.07 5.63
CA THR A 233 -14.01 5.85 6.20
C THR A 233 -15.02 5.11 7.08
N LEU A 234 -15.12 3.79 6.88
CA LEU A 234 -15.93 2.90 7.70
C LEU A 234 -15.10 2.27 8.81
N PHE A 235 -15.56 2.40 10.05
CA PHE A 235 -15.08 1.64 11.19
C PHE A 235 -16.21 0.72 11.66
N CYS A 236 -15.98 -0.60 11.62
CA CYS A 236 -16.99 -1.55 12.08
C CYS A 236 -16.39 -2.80 12.71
N GLU A 237 -17.09 -3.40 13.67
CA GLU A 237 -16.69 -4.64 14.36
C GLU A 237 -15.28 -4.60 15.01
N ASN A 238 -14.71 -3.42 15.23
CA ASN A 238 -13.42 -3.28 15.93
C ASN A 238 -13.63 -3.42 17.45
N GLU A 239 -12.70 -4.06 18.16
CA GLU A 239 -12.80 -4.24 19.61
C GLU A 239 -12.60 -2.93 20.38
N GLY A 240 -11.67 -2.10 19.90
CA GLY A 240 -11.32 -0.81 20.48
C GLY A 240 -12.06 0.38 19.88
N ALA A 241 -11.65 1.58 20.29
CA ALA A 241 -12.15 2.82 19.70
C ALA A 241 -11.78 2.90 18.19
N ALA A 242 -12.55 3.63 17.39
CA ALA A 242 -12.15 3.87 16.01
C ALA A 242 -10.83 4.66 15.93
N ILE A 243 -10.72 5.74 16.72
CA ILE A 243 -9.56 6.62 16.73
C ILE A 243 -9.26 7.02 18.18
N ASP A 244 -7.99 6.94 18.58
CA ASP A 244 -7.47 7.49 19.83
C ASP A 244 -6.42 8.58 19.53
N GLY A 245 -6.55 9.71 20.24
CA GLY A 245 -5.71 10.91 20.08
C GLY A 245 -6.25 11.97 19.09
N PRO A 246 -5.44 12.99 18.73
CA PRO A 246 -5.84 14.09 17.85
C PRO A 246 -6.18 13.65 16.42
N TRP A 247 -7.34 14.07 15.92
CA TRP A 247 -7.76 13.87 14.55
C TRP A 247 -8.70 14.98 14.08
N ASP A 248 -8.76 15.17 12.76
CA ASP A 248 -9.67 16.08 12.08
C ASP A 248 -10.67 15.28 11.24
N ASP A 249 -11.95 15.59 11.40
CA ASP A 249 -13.05 14.98 10.64
C ASP A 249 -13.21 15.66 9.28
N GLY A 250 -12.86 14.93 8.21
CA GLY A 250 -13.08 15.32 6.83
C GLY A 250 -14.51 15.10 6.33
N GLY A 251 -15.37 14.46 7.12
CA GLY A 251 -16.75 14.11 6.75
C GLY A 251 -16.86 12.70 6.14
N GLY A 252 -18.08 12.16 6.09
CA GLY A 252 -18.38 10.87 5.45
C GLY A 252 -18.00 9.63 6.27
N ASN A 253 -17.43 9.80 7.47
CA ASN A 253 -17.02 8.70 8.33
C ASN A 253 -18.22 7.97 8.97
N GLN A 254 -18.15 6.65 9.03
CA GLN A 254 -19.17 5.76 9.60
C GLN A 254 -18.57 4.95 10.75
N PHE A 255 -19.31 4.81 11.85
CA PHE A 255 -18.86 4.16 13.08
C PHE A 255 -19.94 3.19 13.55
N GLU A 256 -19.83 1.94 13.12
CA GLU A 256 -20.87 0.93 13.30
C GLU A 256 -20.39 -0.20 14.24
N ASP A 257 -21.27 -0.75 15.07
CA ASP A 257 -20.93 -1.91 15.90
C ASP A 257 -20.82 -3.19 15.05
N GLU A 258 -21.71 -3.33 14.06
CA GLU A 258 -21.72 -4.40 13.07
C GLU A 258 -21.39 -3.80 11.71
N CYS A 259 -20.59 -4.50 10.90
CA CYS A 259 -20.29 -3.98 9.58
C CYS A 259 -21.57 -3.99 8.74
N PRO A 260 -21.88 -2.89 8.04
CA PRO A 260 -22.89 -2.91 7.00
C PRO A 260 -22.60 -4.12 6.14
N VAL A 261 -23.56 -5.03 6.06
CA VAL A 261 -23.46 -6.16 5.15
C VAL A 261 -23.32 -5.49 3.80
N GLY A 262 -22.12 -5.55 3.21
CA GLY A 262 -21.89 -4.99 1.90
C GLY A 262 -23.06 -5.42 1.04
N CYS A 263 -23.78 -4.45 0.48
CA CYS A 263 -24.85 -4.77 -0.43
C CYS A 263 -24.20 -5.25 -1.72
N LEU A 264 -23.62 -6.45 -1.68
CA LEU A 264 -23.04 -7.15 -2.82
C LEU A 264 -24.08 -7.23 -3.95
N GLY A 265 -25.36 -7.22 -3.58
CA GLY A 265 -26.49 -7.12 -4.47
C GLY A 265 -26.85 -5.71 -4.96
N ASP A 266 -26.28 -4.62 -4.48
CA ASP A 266 -26.54 -3.26 -4.97
C ASP A 266 -25.58 -2.93 -6.11
N VAL A 267 -25.72 -3.64 -7.22
CA VAL A 267 -24.88 -3.43 -8.40
C VAL A 267 -25.24 -2.14 -9.15
N SER A 268 -26.38 -1.52 -8.81
CA SER A 268 -26.80 -0.24 -9.37
C SER A 268 -26.23 0.96 -8.61
N GLY A 269 -25.74 0.75 -7.38
CA GLY A 269 -25.18 1.77 -6.50
C GLY A 269 -26.24 2.74 -5.98
N ASP A 270 -27.51 2.32 -5.90
CA ASP A 270 -28.63 3.16 -5.48
C ASP A 270 -28.91 3.10 -3.96
N GLY A 271 -28.12 2.31 -3.23
CA GLY A 271 -28.21 2.12 -1.78
C GLY A 271 -29.28 1.11 -1.36
N ALA A 272 -29.83 0.31 -2.29
CA ALA A 272 -30.80 -0.72 -1.96
C ALA A 272 -30.72 -1.91 -2.93
N VAL A 273 -30.57 -3.13 -2.43
CA VAL A 273 -30.65 -4.34 -3.27
C VAL A 273 -32.11 -4.59 -3.67
N ASN A 274 -32.45 -4.27 -4.91
CA ASN A 274 -33.82 -4.31 -5.39
C ASN A 274 -33.93 -4.77 -6.87
N VAL A 275 -35.08 -4.50 -7.49
CA VAL A 275 -35.34 -4.89 -8.88
C VAL A 275 -34.35 -4.21 -9.84
N THR A 276 -33.89 -3.01 -9.52
CA THR A 276 -32.89 -2.27 -10.32
C THR A 276 -31.61 -3.07 -10.48
N ASP A 277 -31.11 -3.66 -9.40
CA ASP A 277 -29.89 -4.45 -9.39
C ASP A 277 -30.05 -5.78 -10.10
N LEU A 278 -31.18 -6.45 -9.88
CA LEU A 278 -31.51 -7.67 -10.61
C LEU A 278 -31.55 -7.43 -12.12
N LEU A 279 -32.12 -6.30 -12.53
CA LEU A 279 -32.16 -5.92 -13.94
C LEU A 279 -30.76 -5.57 -14.47
N ALA A 280 -29.91 -4.92 -13.67
CA ALA A 280 -28.52 -4.66 -14.03
C ALA A 280 -27.75 -5.96 -14.27
N VAL A 281 -27.80 -6.92 -13.33
CA VAL A 281 -27.16 -8.25 -13.46
C VAL A 281 -27.68 -9.02 -14.67
N ILE A 282 -29.01 -9.04 -14.89
CA ILE A 282 -29.60 -9.72 -16.05
C ILE A 282 -29.16 -9.04 -17.36
N SER A 283 -29.06 -7.71 -17.38
CA SER A 283 -28.70 -6.95 -18.58
C SER A 283 -27.24 -7.13 -19.00
N GLY A 284 -26.34 -7.32 -18.04
CA GLY A 284 -24.91 -7.58 -18.25
C GLY A 284 -24.51 -9.03 -17.99
N TRP A 285 -25.43 -9.99 -18.18
CA TRP A 285 -25.16 -11.39 -17.89
C TRP A 285 -24.08 -11.98 -18.80
N GLY A 286 -22.99 -12.45 -18.20
CA GLY A 286 -21.81 -12.98 -18.86
C GLY A 286 -20.70 -11.96 -19.09
N ASP A 287 -20.98 -10.66 -18.96
CA ASP A 287 -20.03 -9.53 -18.98
C ASP A 287 -20.77 -8.22 -18.61
N PRO A 288 -20.52 -7.59 -17.44
CA PRO A 288 -19.53 -7.93 -16.43
C PRO A 288 -20.01 -8.96 -15.39
N TYR A 289 -21.28 -9.36 -15.41
CA TYR A 289 -21.91 -10.07 -14.29
C TYR A 289 -21.99 -11.58 -14.48
N SER A 290 -21.96 -12.29 -13.37
CA SER A 290 -21.93 -13.75 -13.27
C SER A 290 -23.06 -14.28 -12.38
N VAL A 291 -23.07 -15.60 -12.18
CA VAL A 291 -23.97 -16.23 -11.21
C VAL A 291 -23.69 -15.79 -9.78
N SER A 292 -22.47 -15.35 -9.45
CA SER A 292 -22.16 -14.81 -8.12
C SER A 292 -22.97 -13.55 -7.86
N ASP A 293 -22.90 -12.58 -8.78
CA ASP A 293 -23.59 -11.30 -8.68
C ASP A 293 -25.11 -11.47 -8.57
N LEU A 294 -25.68 -12.44 -9.30
CA LEU A 294 -27.11 -12.77 -9.17
C LEU A 294 -27.45 -13.35 -7.81
N LEU A 295 -26.58 -14.19 -7.23
CA LEU A 295 -26.78 -14.72 -5.89
C LEU A 295 -26.66 -13.62 -4.84
N ASP A 296 -25.77 -12.66 -5.05
CA ASP A 296 -25.60 -11.50 -4.18
C ASP A 296 -26.85 -10.60 -4.18
N VAL A 297 -27.45 -10.34 -5.36
CA VAL A 297 -28.75 -9.63 -5.48
C VAL A 297 -29.88 -10.39 -4.79
N ILE A 298 -29.97 -11.71 -5.01
CA ILE A 298 -31.06 -12.52 -4.44
C ILE A 298 -30.92 -12.64 -2.91
N ALA A 299 -29.69 -12.77 -2.40
CA ALA A 299 -29.40 -12.93 -0.98
C ALA A 299 -29.58 -11.62 -0.20
N GLY A 300 -29.26 -10.47 -0.81
CA GLY A 300 -29.27 -9.16 -0.17
C GLY A 300 -30.59 -8.37 -0.27
N TRP A 301 -31.65 -8.94 -0.86
CA TRP A 301 -32.87 -8.19 -1.24
C TRP A 301 -33.49 -7.35 -0.10
N GLY A 302 -33.47 -6.03 -0.24
CA GLY A 302 -33.93 -5.10 0.79
C GLY A 302 -33.20 -3.76 0.79
N ALA A 303 -33.52 -2.92 1.78
CA ALA A 303 -32.72 -1.73 2.07
C ALA A 303 -31.35 -2.17 2.65
N CYS A 304 -30.31 -1.44 2.28
CA CYS A 304 -28.99 -1.55 2.88
C CYS A 304 -29.01 -0.77 4.20
N ASP A 305 -29.55 -1.40 5.26
CA ASP A 305 -29.53 -0.87 6.63
C ASP A 305 -28.33 -1.43 7.41
#